data_AF-A0A920LHL6-F1
#
_entry.id   AF-A0A920LHL6-F1
#
_cell.length_a   1.000
_cell.length_b   1.000
_cell.length_c   1.000
_cell.angle_alpha   90.00
_cell.angle_beta   90.00
_cell.angle_gamma   90.00
#
_symmetry.space_group_name_H-M   'P 1'
#
loop_
_entity.id
_entity.type
_entity.pdbx_description
1 polymer ?
#
loop_
_entity_poly.entity_id
_entity_poly.type
_entity_poly.pdbx_seq_one_letter_code
_entity_poly.pdbx_strand_id
1 'polypeptide(L)'
;MHFVSTIEHKGIIPIHLRSKIGNRIYGCDDCLAVCPWNKFAKESKEIKFKQRNKNELYDLKKLSLLDDYSFRKMFSKSPIKRIGRDRFLRNVLIAIGNAKLKDAKIK
;
A
#
# COMPACT_ATOMS: atom_id res chain seq x y z
N MET A 1 -15.77 4.47 -7.43
CA MET A 1 -16.02 3.69 -6.20
C MET A 1 -15.47 2.26 -6.33
N HIS A 2 -14.14 2.07 -6.50
CA HIS A 2 -13.56 0.78 -6.97
C HIS A 2 -12.24 0.36 -6.25
N PHE A 3 -11.90 0.95 -5.09
CA PHE A 3 -10.55 0.83 -4.50
C PHE A 3 -10.38 -0.18 -3.36
N VAL A 4 -11.44 -0.89 -2.96
CA VAL A 4 -11.39 -1.99 -1.96
C VAL A 4 -10.54 -3.20 -2.46
N SER A 5 -10.13 -3.16 -3.72
CA SER A 5 -9.40 -4.22 -4.44
C SER A 5 -8.01 -4.56 -3.89
N THR A 6 -7.31 -3.65 -3.20
CA THR A 6 -5.97 -3.96 -2.68
C THR A 6 -5.99 -4.73 -1.37
N ILE A 7 -7.09 -4.66 -0.61
CA ILE A 7 -7.22 -5.30 0.72
C ILE A 7 -8.14 -6.53 0.65
N GLU A 8 -9.39 -6.37 0.21
CA GLU A 8 -10.39 -7.45 0.30
C GLU A 8 -10.38 -8.39 -0.90
N HIS A 9 -10.04 -7.90 -2.11
CA HIS A 9 -10.07 -8.74 -3.31
C HIS A 9 -9.01 -9.82 -3.25
N LYS A 10 -9.44 -11.09 -3.31
CA LYS A 10 -8.55 -12.25 -3.22
C LYS A 10 -7.97 -12.67 -4.57
N GLY A 11 -8.71 -12.50 -5.66
CA GLY A 11 -8.36 -12.98 -6.98
C GLY A 11 -7.40 -12.09 -7.77
N ILE A 12 -7.29 -12.33 -9.07
CA ILE A 12 -6.54 -11.46 -9.97
C ILE A 12 -7.31 -10.15 -10.17
N ILE A 13 -6.62 -9.01 -10.11
CA ILE A 13 -7.24 -7.71 -10.38
C ILE A 13 -7.45 -7.59 -11.90
N PRO A 14 -8.68 -7.30 -12.37
CA PRO A 14 -8.97 -7.09 -13.79
C PRO A 14 -8.05 -6.03 -14.41
N ILE A 15 -7.55 -6.28 -15.63
CA ILE A 15 -6.54 -5.45 -16.29
C ILE A 15 -6.97 -3.97 -16.36
N HIS A 16 -8.23 -3.71 -16.73
CA HIS A 16 -8.78 -2.36 -16.86
C HIS A 16 -8.86 -1.58 -15.53
N LEU A 17 -8.69 -2.23 -14.38
CA LEU A 17 -8.65 -1.59 -13.06
C LEU A 17 -7.23 -1.34 -12.56
N ARG A 18 -6.22 -2.00 -13.15
CA ARG A 18 -4.83 -1.95 -12.65
C ARG A 18 -4.25 -0.55 -12.73
N SER A 19 -4.49 0.18 -13.82
CA SER A 19 -4.01 1.56 -13.99
C SER A 19 -4.56 2.51 -12.93
N LYS A 20 -5.81 2.32 -12.50
CA LYS A 20 -6.46 3.16 -11.47
C LYS A 20 -5.83 3.00 -10.08
N ILE A 21 -5.15 1.87 -9.80
CA ILE A 21 -4.46 1.64 -8.52
C ILE A 21 -3.26 2.58 -8.37
N GLY A 22 -2.59 2.93 -9.48
CA GLY A 22 -1.36 3.71 -9.45
C GLY A 22 -0.23 2.94 -8.75
N ASN A 23 0.52 3.61 -7.88
CA ASN A 23 1.62 3.03 -7.09
C ASN A 23 1.19 2.62 -5.65
N ARG A 24 -0.12 2.53 -5.39
CA ARG A 24 -0.65 2.17 -4.07
C ARG A 24 -0.62 0.65 -3.88
N ILE A 25 0.11 0.17 -2.88
CA ILE A 25 0.26 -1.26 -2.59
C ILE A 25 -0.70 -1.78 -1.51
N TYR A 26 -1.25 -0.88 -0.69
CA TYR A 26 -2.19 -1.22 0.40
C TYR A 26 -3.09 -0.02 0.72
N GLY A 27 -4.41 -0.19 0.62
CA GLY A 27 -5.38 0.87 0.92
C GLY A 27 -5.43 2.03 -0.09
N CYS A 28 -6.23 3.04 0.23
CA CYS A 28 -6.39 4.29 -0.52
C CYS A 28 -6.92 5.38 0.42
N ASP A 29 -6.22 6.50 0.50
CA ASP A 29 -6.58 7.64 1.36
C ASP A 29 -7.14 8.83 0.55
N ASP A 30 -7.49 8.62 -0.72
CA ASP A 30 -7.98 9.68 -1.60
C ASP A 30 -9.28 10.31 -1.07
N CYS A 31 -10.13 9.53 -0.40
CA CYS A 31 -11.34 10.05 0.25
C CYS A 31 -11.02 10.98 1.43
N LEU A 32 -9.93 10.73 2.15
CA LEU A 32 -9.46 11.61 3.22
C LEU A 32 -8.83 12.88 2.66
N ALA A 33 -8.13 12.77 1.52
CA ALA A 33 -7.49 13.92 0.86
C ALA A 33 -8.52 14.95 0.35
N VAL A 34 -9.68 14.50 -0.15
CA VAL A 34 -10.74 15.40 -0.65
C VAL A 34 -11.73 15.84 0.45
N CYS A 35 -11.61 15.32 1.67
CA CYS A 35 -12.58 15.54 2.73
C CYS A 35 -12.53 17.00 3.25
N PRO A 36 -13.65 17.76 3.22
CA PRO A 36 -13.70 19.15 3.70
C PRO A 36 -13.36 19.30 5.18
N TRP A 37 -13.57 18.24 5.97
CA TRP A 37 -13.29 18.22 7.40
C TRP A 37 -11.85 17.83 7.73
N ASN A 38 -11.24 16.97 6.90
CA ASN A 38 -9.88 16.49 7.15
C ASN A 38 -8.82 17.59 7.00
N LYS A 39 -9.14 18.69 6.31
CA LYS A 39 -8.25 19.88 6.24
C LYS A 39 -7.97 20.51 7.61
N PHE A 40 -8.82 20.25 8.61
CA PHE A 40 -8.65 20.73 9.98
C PHE A 40 -8.01 19.68 10.90
N ALA A 41 -7.78 18.46 10.41
CA ALA A 41 -7.19 17.39 11.19
C ALA A 41 -5.72 17.70 11.53
N LYS A 42 -5.29 17.29 12.72
CA LYS A 42 -3.91 17.42 13.19
C LYS A 42 -3.32 16.04 13.41
N GLU A 43 -2.01 15.90 13.17
CA GLU A 43 -1.31 14.67 13.52
C GLU A 43 -1.48 14.35 15.01
N SER A 44 -1.77 13.09 15.31
CA SER A 44 -1.90 12.65 16.70
C SER A 44 -0.56 12.72 17.41
N LYS A 45 -0.58 13.19 18.67
CA LYS A 45 0.59 13.18 19.55
C LYS A 45 0.77 11.84 20.27
N GLU A 46 -0.22 10.96 20.20
CA GLU A 46 -0.20 9.64 20.82
C GLU A 46 0.89 8.76 20.22
N ILE A 47 1.80 8.26 21.06
CA ILE A 47 2.94 7.45 20.63
C ILE A 47 2.47 6.17 19.94
N LYS A 48 1.33 5.60 20.37
CA LYS A 48 0.75 4.37 19.78
C LYS A 48 0.39 4.52 18.30
N PHE A 49 0.12 5.73 17.83
CA PHE A 49 -0.25 6.02 16.43
C PHE A 49 0.93 6.51 15.58
N LYS A 50 2.12 6.70 16.18
CA LYS A 50 3.30 7.05 15.40
C LYS A 50 3.67 5.91 14.45
N GLN A 51 3.90 6.25 13.19
CA GLN A 51 4.47 5.32 12.22
C GLN A 51 5.81 4.81 12.73
N ARG A 52 5.97 3.48 12.78
CA ARG A 52 7.18 2.83 13.32
C ARG A 52 8.43 3.14 12.47
N ASN A 53 8.25 3.27 11.15
CA ASN A 53 9.32 3.52 10.19
C ASN A 53 8.97 4.78 9.37
N LYS A 54 9.17 5.97 9.95
CA LYS A 54 8.80 7.26 9.29
C LYS A 54 9.57 7.55 7.98
N ASN A 55 10.70 6.89 7.72
CA ASN A 55 11.66 7.32 6.69
C ASN A 55 11.96 6.30 5.59
N GLU A 56 11.30 5.14 5.57
CA GLU A 56 11.49 4.18 4.47
C GLU A 56 10.37 4.31 3.44
N LEU A 57 10.63 5.11 2.41
CA LEU A 57 9.99 4.86 1.12
C LEU A 57 10.40 3.45 0.69
N TYR A 58 9.50 2.49 0.86
CA TYR A 58 9.80 1.11 0.51
C TYR A 58 10.03 1.01 -0.99
N ASP A 59 11.24 0.60 -1.37
CA ASP A 59 11.57 0.31 -2.76
C ASP A 59 10.71 -0.85 -3.23
N LEU A 60 9.88 -0.60 -4.25
CA LEU A 60 9.01 -1.62 -4.84
C LEU A 60 9.79 -2.85 -5.31
N LYS A 61 11.04 -2.68 -5.77
CA LYS A 61 11.91 -3.81 -6.14
C LYS A 61 12.22 -4.67 -4.93
N LYS A 62 12.65 -4.07 -3.80
CA LYS A 62 12.92 -4.82 -2.57
C LYS A 62 11.66 -5.53 -2.05
N LEU A 63 10.51 -4.87 -2.10
CA LEU A 63 9.24 -5.48 -1.70
C LEU A 63 8.84 -6.68 -2.56
N SER A 64 9.17 -6.66 -3.86
CA SER A 64 8.87 -7.78 -4.78
C SER A 64 9.68 -9.05 -4.50
N LEU A 65 10.77 -8.93 -3.74
CA LEU A 65 11.68 -10.04 -3.41
C LEU A 65 11.40 -10.67 -2.04
N LEU A 66 10.37 -10.22 -1.33
CA LEU A 66 10.03 -10.75 -0.01
C LEU A 66 9.55 -12.21 -0.10
N ASP A 67 10.24 -13.09 0.60
CA ASP A 67 9.76 -14.43 0.92
C ASP A 67 8.76 -14.39 2.10
N ASP A 68 8.14 -15.53 2.43
CA ASP A 68 7.11 -15.59 3.48
C ASP A 68 7.68 -15.21 4.85
N TYR A 69 8.90 -15.64 5.16
CA TYR A 69 9.57 -15.32 6.42
C TYR A 69 9.83 -13.82 6.55
N SER A 70 10.46 -13.21 5.54
CA SER A 70 10.79 -11.78 5.52
C SER A 70 9.52 -10.92 5.54
N PHE A 71 8.48 -11.32 4.80
CA PHE A 71 7.19 -10.65 4.84
C PHE A 71 6.58 -10.65 6.25
N ARG A 72 6.54 -11.80 6.92
CA ARG A 72 5.97 -11.92 8.28
C ARG A 72 6.79 -11.13 9.31
N LYS A 73 8.11 -11.10 9.16
CA LYS A 73 9.02 -10.35 10.03
C LYS A 73 8.82 -8.85 9.84
N MET A 74 8.82 -8.38 8.60
CA MET A 74 8.70 -6.96 8.23
C MET A 74 7.32 -6.38 8.60
N PHE A 75 6.23 -7.09 8.31
CA PHE A 75 4.87 -6.63 8.58
C PHE A 75 4.28 -7.18 9.88
N SER A 76 5.14 -7.61 10.82
CA SER A 76 4.69 -8.02 12.15
C SER A 76 3.97 -6.88 12.85
N LYS A 77 2.78 -7.16 13.41
CA LYS A 77 1.91 -6.15 14.05
C LYS A 77 1.48 -5.00 13.12
N SER A 78 1.49 -5.21 11.80
CA SER A 78 0.92 -4.31 10.79
C SER A 78 -0.36 -4.91 10.21
N PRO A 79 -1.40 -4.09 9.90
CA PRO A 79 -2.60 -4.54 9.18
C PRO A 79 -2.29 -5.25 7.86
N ILE A 80 -1.18 -4.91 7.21
CA ILE A 80 -0.70 -5.54 5.96
C ILE A 80 -0.55 -7.06 6.11
N LYS A 81 -0.23 -7.56 7.30
CA LYS A 81 -0.11 -9.00 7.55
C LYS A 81 -1.41 -9.76 7.27
N ARG A 82 -2.58 -9.12 7.39
CA ARG A 82 -3.91 -9.73 7.17
C ARG A 82 -4.11 -10.18 5.73
N ILE A 83 -3.54 -9.45 4.75
CA ILE A 83 -3.72 -9.81 3.34
C ILE A 83 -2.83 -10.98 2.92
N GLY A 84 -1.74 -11.23 3.63
CA GLY A 84 -0.77 -12.29 3.31
C GLY A 84 0.17 -11.91 2.15
N ARG A 85 1.27 -12.67 2.02
CA ARG A 85 2.38 -12.37 1.11
C ARG A 85 1.93 -12.29 -0.35
N ASP A 86 1.17 -13.27 -0.83
CA ASP A 86 0.87 -13.40 -2.26
C ASP A 86 0.00 -12.25 -2.77
N ARG A 87 -1.01 -11.85 -1.99
CA ARG A 87 -1.85 -10.68 -2.33
C ARG A 87 -1.07 -9.38 -2.22
N PHE A 88 -0.15 -9.28 -1.27
CA PHE A 88 0.76 -8.15 -1.17
C PHE A 88 1.67 -8.05 -2.39
N LEU A 89 2.34 -9.14 -2.77
CA LEU A 89 3.21 -9.19 -3.95
C LEU A 89 2.43 -8.90 -5.23
N ARG A 90 1.21 -9.41 -5.39
CA ARG A 90 0.32 -9.05 -6.51
C ARG A 90 0.15 -7.53 -6.62
N ASN A 91 -0.13 -6.85 -5.52
CA ASN A 91 -0.30 -5.40 -5.51
C ASN A 91 1.02 -4.68 -5.82
N VAL A 92 2.14 -5.14 -5.26
CA VAL A 92 3.49 -4.60 -5.54
C VAL A 92 3.83 -4.73 -7.03
N LEU A 93 3.58 -5.88 -7.66
CA LEU A 93 3.84 -6.09 -9.08
C LEU A 93 2.96 -5.20 -9.96
N ILE A 94 1.70 -4.99 -9.59
CA ILE A 94 0.82 -4.03 -10.27
C ILE A 94 1.38 -2.61 -10.13
N ALA A 95 1.81 -2.22 -8.93
CA ALA A 95 2.43 -0.93 -8.69
C ALA A 95 3.73 -0.74 -9.48
N ILE A 96 4.59 -1.77 -9.59
CA ILE A 96 5.80 -1.76 -10.43
C ILE A 96 5.42 -1.57 -11.91
N GLY A 97 4.42 -2.30 -12.39
CA GLY A 97 3.92 -2.17 -13.76
C GLY A 97 3.41 -0.75 -14.05
N ASN A 98 2.70 -0.14 -13.08
CA ASN A 98 2.21 1.23 -13.18
C ASN A 98 3.31 2.29 -13.01
N ALA A 99 4.38 1.99 -12.26
CA ALA A 99 5.48 2.93 -11.98
C ALA A 99 6.42 3.17 -13.18
N LYS A 100 6.26 2.43 -14.29
CA LYS A 100 7.02 2.59 -15.54
C LYS A 100 6.65 3.85 -16.37
N LEU A 101 6.29 4.96 -15.71
CA LEU A 101 6.07 6.24 -16.40
C LEU A 101 6.66 7.49 -15.71
N LYS A 102 7.22 7.42 -14.49
CA LYS A 102 8.06 8.46 -13.84
C LYS A 102 8.33 8.05 -12.38
N ASP A 103 9.58 7.73 -12.06
CA ASP A 103 10.14 7.55 -10.70
C ASP A 103 9.53 6.47 -9.80
N ALA A 104 10.27 5.38 -9.61
CA ALA A 104 9.92 4.22 -8.78
C ALA A 104 9.99 4.51 -7.27
N LYS A 105 9.10 5.38 -6.79
CA LYS A 105 8.86 5.60 -5.35
C LYS A 105 7.37 5.42 -5.06
N ILE A 106 7.05 4.85 -3.91
CA ILE A 106 5.68 4.81 -3.39
C ILE A 106 5.27 6.25 -3.07
N LYS A 107 4.04 6.64 -3.46
CA LYS A 107 3.43 7.92 -3.08
C LYS A 107 2.62 7.71 -1.82
#